data_AF-A0AA36AZK2-F1
#
_entry.id   AF-A0AA36AZK2-F1
#
_cell.length_a   1.000
_cell.length_b   1.000
_cell.length_c   1.000
_cell.angle_alpha   90.00
_cell.angle_beta   90.00
_cell.angle_gamma   90.00
#
_symmetry.space_group_name_H-M   'P 1'
#
loop_
_entity.id
_entity.type
_entity.pdbx_description
1 polymer ?
#
loop_
_entity_poly.entity_id
_entity_poly.type
_entity_poly.pdbx_seq_one_letter_code
_entity_poly.pdbx_strand_id
1 'polypeptide(L)'
;MDSDSCKDNVNIKTKIDMSNLVISGTIEKMDQRSAKNGMYDCEVLVGQVFKEDDRVPPNLMVDSDSMVKIKGFGSTKFCNSEVEPKDTKLFFLKTNSKAYKLIAGILPITFSNLKHITAVSKAIAS
;
A
#
# COMPACT_ATOMS: atom_id res chain seq x y z
N MET A 1 11.81 -18.49 22.33
CA MET A 1 10.40 -18.43 21.88
C MET A 1 10.43 -17.76 20.53
N ASP A 2 10.55 -18.58 19.48
CA ASP A 2 10.77 -18.12 18.12
C ASP A 2 9.47 -17.59 17.53
N SER A 3 9.42 -16.30 17.21
CA SER A 3 8.37 -15.75 16.34
C SER A 3 8.91 -14.78 15.29
N ASP A 4 10.22 -14.83 15.02
CA ASP A 4 10.85 -14.08 13.93
C ASP A 4 10.76 -14.88 12.62
N SER A 5 9.60 -14.81 11.97
CA SER A 5 9.58 -14.76 10.51
C SER A 5 8.26 -14.17 10.06
N CYS A 6 8.23 -12.85 9.91
CA CYS A 6 7.29 -12.27 8.98
C CYS A 6 7.46 -13.00 7.63
N LYS A 7 6.35 -13.37 6.96
CA LYS A 7 6.38 -14.02 5.63
C LYS A 7 6.35 -13.02 4.47
N ASP A 8 7.00 -11.88 4.60
CA ASP A 8 7.12 -10.88 3.53
C ASP A 8 8.41 -11.12 2.72
N ASN A 9 8.66 -12.40 2.37
CA ASN A 9 9.80 -12.85 1.57
C ASN A 9 9.63 -12.59 0.06
N VAL A 10 8.66 -11.74 -0.31
CA VAL A 10 8.38 -11.41 -1.70
C VAL A 10 9.08 -10.11 -2.08
N ASN A 11 9.81 -10.15 -3.20
CA ASN A 11 10.53 -8.99 -3.70
C ASN A 11 9.57 -7.89 -4.20
N ILE A 12 10.09 -6.68 -4.42
CA ILE A 12 9.31 -5.51 -4.87
C ILE A 12 8.52 -5.82 -6.15
N LYS A 13 9.12 -6.53 -7.11
CA LYS A 13 8.45 -6.90 -8.36
C LYS A 13 7.20 -7.74 -8.09
N THR A 14 7.30 -8.78 -7.26
CA THR A 14 6.17 -9.62 -6.89
C THR A 14 5.08 -8.83 -6.17
N LYS A 15 5.45 -7.89 -5.28
CA LYS A 15 4.48 -6.98 -4.63
C LYS A 15 3.72 -6.13 -5.65
N ILE A 16 4.41 -5.59 -6.66
CA ILE A 16 3.81 -4.79 -7.74
C ILE A 16 2.90 -5.66 -8.62
N ASP A 17 3.35 -6.86 -9.01
CA ASP A 17 2.60 -7.77 -9.88
C ASP A 17 1.26 -8.19 -9.23
N MET A 18 1.29 -8.48 -7.93
CA MET A 18 0.11 -8.87 -7.15
C MET A 18 -0.84 -7.69 -6.86
N SER A 19 -0.34 -6.45 -6.88
CA SER A 19 -1.13 -5.24 -6.68
C SER A 19 -1.85 -4.86 -7.96
N ASN A 20 -3.06 -4.32 -7.86
CA ASN A 20 -3.70 -3.59 -8.97
C ASN A 20 -3.54 -2.07 -8.84
N LEU A 21 -3.13 -1.59 -7.66
CA LEU A 21 -2.81 -0.19 -7.39
C LEU A 21 -1.53 -0.09 -6.55
N VAL A 22 -0.58 0.75 -6.98
CA VAL A 22 0.64 1.08 -6.23
C VAL A 22 0.77 2.58 -6.16
N ILE A 23 0.84 3.12 -4.94
CA ILE A 23 0.91 4.55 -4.69
C ILE A 23 1.97 4.89 -3.64
N SER A 24 2.46 6.12 -3.64
CA SER A 24 2.95 6.75 -2.40
C SER A 24 1.81 7.51 -1.74
N GLY A 25 1.91 7.73 -0.44
CA GLY A 25 0.99 8.62 0.25
C GLY A 25 1.41 8.90 1.68
N THR A 26 0.79 9.92 2.25
CA THR A 26 1.02 10.38 3.63
C THR A 26 -0.18 10.02 4.49
N ILE A 27 0.06 9.44 5.66
CA ILE A 27 -1.01 9.14 6.63
C ILE A 27 -1.50 10.44 7.25
N GLU A 28 -2.74 10.83 6.95
CA GLU A 28 -3.36 11.98 7.59
C GLU A 28 -3.97 11.60 8.94
N LYS A 29 -4.63 10.44 8.99
CA LYS A 29 -5.37 10.01 10.19
C LYS A 29 -5.41 8.49 10.32
N MET A 30 -5.20 8.01 11.54
CA MET A 30 -5.47 6.61 11.91
C MET A 30 -6.89 6.48 12.43
N ASP A 31 -7.65 5.51 11.93
CA ASP A 31 -9.00 5.19 12.39
C ASP A 31 -8.98 3.92 13.24
N GLN A 32 -8.47 4.01 14.47
CA GLN A 32 -8.39 2.86 15.40
C GLN A 32 -9.76 2.29 15.79
N ARG A 33 -10.87 3.01 15.54
CA ARG A 33 -12.23 2.50 15.80
C ARG A 33 -12.67 1.43 14.82
N SER A 34 -12.04 1.38 13.65
CA SER A 34 -12.22 0.29 12.66
C SER A 34 -11.46 -0.99 13.04
N ALA A 35 -10.76 -1.00 14.18
CA ALA A 35 -9.81 -2.03 14.46
C ALA A 35 -10.46 -3.40 14.69
N LYS A 36 -10.07 -4.37 13.87
CA LYS A 36 -10.50 -5.76 14.01
C LYS A 36 -9.28 -6.66 13.97
N ASN A 37 -9.13 -7.49 15.00
CA ASN A 37 -7.99 -8.42 15.16
C ASN A 37 -6.63 -7.69 15.10
N GLY A 38 -6.52 -6.51 15.74
CA GLY A 38 -5.29 -5.71 15.76
C GLY A 38 -4.98 -4.93 14.48
N MET A 39 -5.72 -5.18 13.39
CA MET A 39 -5.59 -4.37 12.17
C MET A 39 -6.41 -3.09 12.27
N TYR A 40 -5.97 -2.01 11.64
CA TYR A 40 -6.67 -0.73 11.57
C TYR A 40 -6.68 -0.14 10.15
N ASP A 41 -7.54 0.85 9.95
CA ASP A 41 -7.66 1.61 8.70
C ASP A 41 -7.03 3.02 8.87
N CYS A 42 -6.54 3.60 7.78
CA CYS A 42 -6.01 4.97 7.75
C CYS A 42 -6.60 5.79 6.61
N GLU A 43 -6.80 7.08 6.84
CA GLU A 43 -6.99 8.08 5.79
C GLU A 43 -5.61 8.52 5.29
N VAL A 44 -5.41 8.43 3.98
CA VAL A 44 -4.13 8.63 3.31
C VAL A 44 -4.31 9.66 2.21
N LEU A 45 -3.49 10.70 2.25
CA LEU A 45 -3.33 11.64 1.15
C LEU A 45 -2.43 11.01 0.10
N VAL A 46 -2.97 10.78 -1.10
CA VAL A 46 -2.23 10.17 -2.21
C VAL A 46 -1.15 11.14 -2.67
N GLY A 47 0.08 10.65 -2.75
CA GLY A 47 1.20 11.36 -3.37
C GLY A 47 1.24 11.07 -4.86
N GLN A 48 2.00 10.06 -5.26
CA GLN A 48 2.15 9.64 -6.64
C GLN A 48 1.51 8.27 -6.88
N VAL A 49 0.81 8.12 -8.01
CA VAL A 49 0.35 6.83 -8.52
C VAL A 49 1.43 6.22 -9.41
N PHE A 50 1.93 5.04 -9.06
CA PHE A 50 2.96 4.32 -9.80
C PHE A 50 2.40 3.23 -10.70
N LYS A 51 1.28 2.62 -10.30
CA LYS A 51 0.57 1.59 -11.08
C LYS A 51 -0.90 1.72 -10.76
N GLU A 52 -1.73 1.72 -11.78
CA GLU A 52 -3.17 1.53 -11.71
C GLU A 52 -3.53 0.68 -12.94
N ASP A 53 -4.01 -0.54 -12.74
CA ASP A 53 -4.42 -1.41 -13.84
C ASP A 53 -5.94 -1.53 -13.96
N ASP A 54 -6.39 -2.14 -15.06
CA ASP A 54 -7.80 -2.30 -15.45
C ASP A 54 -8.67 -3.04 -14.42
N ARG A 55 -8.06 -3.71 -13.44
CA ARG A 55 -8.76 -4.36 -12.33
C ARG A 55 -9.16 -3.38 -11.24
N VAL A 56 -8.74 -2.11 -11.30
CA VAL A 56 -9.20 -1.05 -10.42
C VAL A 56 -10.57 -0.57 -10.90
N PRO A 57 -11.64 -0.71 -10.09
CA PRO A 57 -12.97 -0.24 -10.49
C PRO A 57 -12.97 1.28 -10.76
N PRO A 58 -13.75 1.79 -11.72
CA PRO A 58 -13.78 3.23 -12.04
C PRO A 58 -14.07 4.14 -10.83
N ASN A 59 -14.87 3.67 -9.87
CA ASN A 59 -15.20 4.41 -8.65
C ASN A 59 -14.09 4.41 -7.59
N LEU A 60 -12.95 3.77 -7.86
CA LEU A 60 -11.77 3.70 -7.01
C LEU A 60 -10.49 4.04 -7.78
N MET A 61 -10.62 4.64 -8.96
CA MET A 61 -9.48 5.28 -9.61
C MET A 61 -9.06 6.48 -8.76
N VAL A 62 -7.75 6.71 -8.67
CA VAL A 62 -7.19 7.75 -7.80
C VAL A 62 -6.22 8.61 -8.56
N ASP A 63 -6.30 9.92 -8.31
CA ASP A 63 -5.28 10.87 -8.74
C ASP A 63 -4.39 11.26 -7.55
N SER A 64 -3.24 11.85 -7.85
CA SER A 64 -2.45 12.58 -6.86
C SER A 64 -3.34 13.56 -6.09
N ASP A 65 -3.05 13.74 -4.79
CA ASP A 65 -3.80 14.59 -3.85
C ASP A 65 -5.21 14.08 -3.46
N SER A 66 -5.61 12.90 -3.92
CA SER A 66 -6.84 12.25 -3.47
C SER A 66 -6.74 11.80 -2.00
N MET A 67 -7.83 11.93 -1.23
CA MET A 67 -7.94 11.34 0.10
C MET A 67 -8.61 9.96 0.03
N VAL A 68 -7.90 8.91 0.46
CA VAL A 68 -8.40 7.53 0.41
C VAL A 68 -8.33 6.84 1.76
N LYS A 69 -9.29 5.95 2.02
CA LYS A 69 -9.26 5.07 3.20
C LYS A 69 -8.63 3.72 2.83
N ILE A 70 -7.45 3.45 3.37
CA ILE A 70 -6.71 2.19 3.18
C ILE A 70 -6.89 1.30 4.40
N LYS A 71 -7.15 0.02 4.16
CA LYS A 71 -7.38 -0.99 5.20
C LYS A 71 -6.21 -1.95 5.36
N GLY A 72 -6.09 -2.51 6.57
CA GLY A 72 -5.22 -3.66 6.84
C GLY A 72 -3.83 -3.32 7.37
N PHE A 73 -3.63 -2.10 7.89
CA PHE A 73 -2.45 -1.75 8.67
C PHE A 73 -2.42 -2.54 9.98
N GLY A 74 -1.24 -2.74 10.57
CA GLY A 74 -1.05 -3.57 11.78
C GLY A 74 -1.25 -5.08 11.57
N SER A 75 -1.32 -5.53 10.30
CA SER A 75 -1.45 -6.95 9.96
C SER A 75 -0.16 -7.72 10.25
N THR A 76 -0.23 -8.71 11.13
CA THR A 76 0.89 -9.63 11.46
C THR A 76 1.33 -10.52 10.30
N LYS A 77 0.61 -10.50 9.17
CA LYS A 77 1.00 -11.22 7.95
C LYS A 77 2.18 -10.58 7.21
N PHE A 78 2.43 -9.29 7.44
CA PHE A 78 3.43 -8.50 6.73
C PHE A 78 4.53 -8.05 7.69
N CYS A 79 5.76 -7.90 7.19
CA CYS A 79 6.90 -7.43 8.01
C CYS A 79 6.65 -6.03 8.52
N ASN A 80 6.27 -5.16 7.59
CA ASN A 80 6.04 -3.75 7.87
C ASN A 80 4.62 -3.43 7.42
N SER A 81 3.74 -3.18 8.38
CA SER A 81 2.38 -2.71 8.09
C SER A 81 1.89 -1.68 9.10
N GLU A 82 2.77 -1.29 10.03
CA GLU A 82 2.48 -0.25 11.01
C GLU A 82 2.88 1.11 10.45
N VAL A 83 2.07 2.12 10.76
CA VAL A 83 2.27 3.50 10.37
C VAL A 83 1.76 4.43 11.47
N GLU A 84 2.26 5.65 11.47
CA GLU A 84 1.78 6.75 12.32
C GLU A 84 1.31 7.93 11.47
N PRO A 85 0.51 8.87 12.01
CA PRO A 85 0.18 10.09 11.29
C PRO A 85 1.45 10.82 10.86
N LYS A 86 1.42 11.41 9.66
CA LYS A 86 2.52 12.06 8.94
C LYS A 86 3.55 11.12 8.32
N ASP A 87 3.43 9.81 8.50
CA ASP A 87 4.25 8.88 7.75
C ASP A 87 3.97 8.97 6.25
N THR A 88 5.01 9.17 5.44
CA THR A 88 4.95 8.97 3.99
C THR A 88 5.59 7.64 3.62
N LYS A 89 4.84 6.77 2.93
CA LYS A 89 5.25 5.41 2.59
C LYS A 89 4.78 5.03 1.18
N LEU A 90 5.27 3.89 0.68
CA LEU A 90 4.81 3.23 -0.53
C LEU A 90 3.85 2.10 -0.15
N PHE A 91 2.68 2.08 -0.79
CA PHE A 91 1.59 1.17 -0.51
C PHE A 91 1.31 0.25 -1.71
N PHE A 92 1.17 -1.05 -1.41
CA PHE A 92 0.86 -2.11 -2.37
C PHE A 92 -0.57 -2.58 -2.13
N LEU A 93 -1.47 -2.22 -3.05
CA LEU A 93 -2.89 -2.28 -2.81
C LEU A 93 -3.59 -3.24 -3.76
N LYS A 94 -4.62 -3.88 -3.22
CA LYS A 94 -5.70 -4.47 -4.01
C LYS A 94 -6.98 -3.70 -3.75
N THR A 95 -7.62 -3.29 -4.83
CA THR A 95 -8.96 -2.71 -4.82
C THR A 95 -10.02 -3.79 -5.07
N ASN A 96 -11.15 -3.67 -4.39
CA ASN A 96 -12.40 -4.34 -4.75
C ASN A 96 -13.50 -3.29 -4.82
N SER A 97 -14.76 -3.61 -5.12
CA SER A 97 -15.81 -2.60 -5.28
C SER A 97 -16.03 -1.61 -4.12
N LYS A 98 -15.42 -1.82 -2.94
CA LYS A 98 -15.69 -1.02 -1.73
C LYS A 98 -14.46 -0.51 -0.99
N ALA A 99 -13.25 -0.97 -1.28
CA ALA A 99 -12.10 -0.64 -0.44
C ALA A 99 -10.73 -0.78 -1.12
N TYR A 100 -9.79 0.02 -0.64
CA TYR A 100 -8.35 -0.16 -0.81
C TYR A 100 -7.81 -0.99 0.34
N LYS A 101 -7.05 -2.06 0.05
CA LYS A 101 -6.49 -2.94 1.08
C LYS A 101 -5.03 -3.24 0.84
N LEU A 102 -4.21 -3.18 1.88
CA LEU A 102 -2.83 -3.65 1.85
C LEU A 102 -2.77 -5.16 1.52
N ILE A 103 -1.89 -5.51 0.59
CA ILE A 103 -1.64 -6.91 0.21
C ILE A 103 -0.20 -7.39 0.47
N ALA A 104 0.70 -6.47 0.79
CA ALA A 104 2.09 -6.75 1.13
C ALA A 104 2.61 -5.68 2.11
N GLY A 105 3.79 -5.93 2.70
CA GLY A 105 4.40 -4.94 3.58
C GLY A 105 4.80 -3.66 2.85
N ILE A 106 4.61 -2.53 3.54
CA ILE A 106 4.89 -1.18 3.05
C ILE A 106 6.40 -0.92 2.97
N LEU A 107 6.77 0.06 2.14
CA LEU A 107 8.17 0.47 2.00
C LEU A 107 8.37 1.95 2.34
N PRO A 108 9.53 2.32 2.91
CA PRO A 108 9.89 3.72 3.08
C PRO A 108 10.16 4.40 1.74
N ILE A 109 9.94 5.71 1.71
CA ILE A 109 10.32 6.56 0.57
C ILE A 109 11.85 6.70 0.55
N THR A 110 12.49 5.95 -0.33
CA THR A 110 13.94 6.03 -0.58
C THR A 110 14.19 6.10 -2.07
N PHE A 111 15.31 6.69 -2.47
CA PHE A 111 15.69 6.77 -3.89
C PHE A 111 15.72 5.38 -4.55
N SER A 112 16.24 4.36 -3.84
CA SER A 112 16.31 2.99 -4.35
C SER A 112 14.92 2.39 -4.60
N ASN A 113 14.01 2.50 -3.63
CA ASN A 113 12.65 1.98 -3.77
C ASN A 113 11.87 2.69 -4.88
N LEU A 114 11.97 4.02 -4.95
CA LEU A 114 11.31 4.82 -5.97
C LEU A 114 11.81 4.48 -7.38
N LYS A 115 13.13 4.35 -7.55
CA LYS A 115 13.74 3.95 -8.82
C LYS A 115 13.25 2.56 -9.25
N HIS A 116 13.22 1.61 -8.33
CA HIS A 116 12.81 0.24 -8.61
C HIS A 116 11.32 0.15 -9.00
N ILE A 117 10.43 0.76 -8.21
CA ILE A 117 9.00 0.78 -8.51
C ILE A 117 8.73 1.46 -9.85
N THR A 118 9.34 2.62 -10.10
CA THR A 118 9.14 3.35 -11.37
C THR A 118 9.59 2.52 -12.57
N ALA A 119 10.73 1.83 -12.47
CA ALA A 119 11.23 0.98 -13.55
C ALA A 119 10.30 -0.21 -13.83
N VAL A 120 9.85 -0.90 -12.77
CA VAL A 120 9.00 -2.09 -12.91
C VAL A 120 7.61 -1.72 -13.40
N SER A 121 6.99 -0.67 -12.84
CA SER A 121 5.65 -0.25 -13.26
C SER A 121 5.62 0.20 -14.72
N LYS A 122 6.66 0.89 -15.21
CA LYS A 122 6.77 1.24 -16.64
C LYS A 122 6.84 -0.01 -17.53
N ALA A 123 7.63 -1.00 -17.14
CA ALA A 123 7.77 -2.24 -17.90
C ALA A 123 6.48 -3.09 -17.95
N ILE A 124 5.59 -2.96 -16.96
CA ILE A 124 4.29 -3.65 -16.93
C ILE A 124 3.24 -2.93 -17.81
N ALA A 125 3.35 -1.60 -17.95
CA ALA A 125 2.47 -0.79 -18.78
C ALA A 125 2.87 -0.78 -20.28
N SER A 126 4.00 -1.39 -20.63
CA SER A 126 4.52 -1.51 -22.00
C SER A 126 4.09 -2.83 -22.63
#